data_AF-A0A7G9FHW6-F1
#
_entry.id   AF-A0A7G9FHW6-F1
#
_cell.length_a   1.000
_cell.length_b   1.000
_cell.length_c   1.000
_cell.angle_alpha   90.00
_cell.angle_beta   90.00
_cell.angle_gamma   90.00
#
_symmetry.space_group_name_H-M   'P 1'
#
loop_
_entity.id
_entity.type
_entity.pdbx_description
1 polymer ?
#
loop_
_entity_poly.entity_id
_entity_poly.type
_entity_poly.pdbx_seq_one_letter_code
_entity_poly.pdbx_strand_id
1 'polypeptide(L)'
;MKRKSFRVWIWLLQTALLSACILFSLCPVSCKVTDEGLQLLRGDYAAPVLESYTAKSERQVTLSFSERVTITGAVITRAASFSAGEALPEQGKISPILKAASGETGGIPVSVSYDDEGKSVIAEASEALEAGAHYALYGEARDENGNSLTFYVPFVGFNGRIPKIVISGIHPQFASAPSGGGDAKCEFVELYALTGGNAAGLSLQSAADGSERAFTLPSAEVKAGETVIVHLRTKGEGCVSETGSDLALSSGWYTSPVMRDIWSPNEKACLGDKEDVLMLVNSFTGDVLDAVLYAPAGSTAWSNENIKGAAQAVSAKGFWKSDLPSDAASTADLTASKMLKRSGCIALRREAEKGTLGDTVFHTKENWRVEKIVKGAVNPAE
;
A
#
# COMPACT_ATOMS: atom_id res chain seq x y z
N MET A 1 57.10 19.97 41.90
CA MET A 1 55.93 19.27 41.29
C MET A 1 54.55 19.83 41.66
N LYS A 2 54.34 20.62 42.74
CA LYS A 2 52.99 21.04 43.18
C LYS A 2 52.28 22.12 42.31
N ARG A 3 53.02 23.00 41.62
CA ARG A 3 52.43 24.12 40.83
C ARG A 3 51.76 23.71 39.51
N LYS A 4 52.21 22.62 38.87
CA LYS A 4 51.62 22.13 37.61
C LYS A 4 50.27 21.44 37.82
N SER A 5 50.14 20.67 38.91
CA SER A 5 48.88 20.01 39.29
C SER A 5 47.75 21.02 39.56
N PHE A 6 48.03 22.11 40.29
CA PHE A 6 47.03 23.12 40.62
C PHE A 6 46.45 23.84 39.39
N ARG A 7 47.27 24.12 38.36
CA ARG A 7 46.81 24.72 37.10
C ARG A 7 45.90 23.81 36.29
N VAL A 8 46.16 22.50 36.32
CA VAL A 8 45.32 21.50 35.63
C VAL A 8 43.95 21.39 36.30
N TRP A 9 43.90 21.43 37.64
CA TRP A 9 42.64 21.44 38.38
C TRP A 9 41.78 22.67 38.10
N ILE A 10 42.38 23.86 37.99
CA ILE A 10 41.65 25.08 37.62
C ILE A 10 41.09 24.98 36.20
N TRP A 11 41.88 24.47 35.25
CA TRP A 11 41.41 24.26 33.87
C TRP A 11 40.24 23.27 33.82
N LEU A 12 40.34 22.13 34.51
CA LEU A 12 39.25 21.15 34.57
C LEU A 12 37.97 21.75 35.19
N LEU A 13 38.11 22.57 36.23
CA LEU A 13 36.96 23.22 36.87
C LEU A 13 36.32 24.26 35.93
N GLN A 14 37.12 25.04 35.22
CA GLN A 14 36.63 26.02 34.25
C GLN A 14 35.92 25.34 33.07
N THR A 15 36.49 24.26 32.54
CA THR A 15 35.87 23.48 31.46
C THR A 15 34.58 22.83 31.93
N ALA A 16 34.55 22.26 33.15
CA ALA A 16 33.33 21.70 33.71
C ALA A 16 32.22 22.75 33.90
N LEU A 17 32.59 23.95 34.36
CA LEU A 17 31.63 25.04 34.54
C LEU A 17 31.07 25.54 33.19
N LEU A 18 31.94 25.71 32.19
CA LEU A 18 31.53 26.10 30.83
C LEU A 18 30.65 25.04 30.17
N SER A 19 31.02 23.76 30.28
CA SER A 19 30.20 22.65 29.78
C SER A 19 28.85 22.59 30.49
N ALA A 20 28.79 22.83 31.80
CA ALA A 20 27.54 22.88 32.54
C ALA A 20 26.66 24.06 32.09
N CYS A 21 27.23 25.25 31.86
CA CYS A 21 26.48 26.40 31.34
C CYS A 21 25.94 26.16 29.92
N ILE A 22 26.70 25.50 29.05
CA ILE A 22 26.26 25.15 27.70
C ILE A 22 25.16 24.08 27.75
N LEU A 23 25.31 23.04 28.58
CA LEU A 23 24.29 22.01 28.77
C LEU A 23 22.98 22.58 29.36
N PHE A 24 23.08 23.56 30.25
CA PHE A 24 21.92 24.26 30.80
C PHE A 24 21.23 25.17 29.75
N SER A 25 21.99 25.68 28.78
CA SER A 25 21.47 26.51 27.68
C SER A 25 20.87 25.69 26.53
N LEU A 26 21.08 24.37 26.51
CA LEU A 26 20.49 23.42 25.55
C LEU A 26 19.22 22.75 26.08
N CYS A 27 18.79 23.06 27.31
CA CYS A 27 17.41 22.78 27.73
C CYS A 27 16.46 23.68 26.93
N PRO A 28 15.28 23.21 26.49
CA PRO A 28 14.38 23.98 25.64
C PRO A 28 13.70 25.07 26.47
N VAL A 29 14.41 26.17 26.70
CA VAL A 29 13.87 27.37 27.36
C VAL A 29 13.30 28.26 26.27
N SER A 30 11.98 28.24 26.09
CA SER A 30 11.29 29.17 25.21
C SER A 30 11.12 30.52 25.94
N CYS A 31 11.68 31.58 25.37
CA CYS A 31 11.63 32.92 25.95
C CYS A 31 10.61 33.78 25.20
N LYS A 32 9.62 34.34 25.92
CA LYS A 32 8.76 35.41 25.41
C LYS A 32 9.25 36.76 25.96
N VAL A 33 9.54 37.71 25.07
CA VAL A 33 9.90 39.08 25.47
C VAL A 33 8.59 39.82 25.76
N THR A 34 8.47 40.35 26.98
CA THR A 34 7.34 41.19 27.40
C THR A 34 7.87 42.56 27.83
N ASP A 35 6.98 43.57 27.88
CA ASP A 35 7.34 44.95 28.24
C ASP A 35 7.92 45.09 29.67
N GLU A 36 7.80 44.05 30.52
CA GLU A 36 8.36 44.00 31.88
C GLU A 36 9.61 43.10 32.03
N GLY A 37 10.11 42.50 30.95
CA GLY A 37 11.35 41.71 30.94
C GLY A 37 11.22 40.29 30.36
N LEU A 38 12.26 39.49 30.60
CA LEU A 38 12.41 38.09 30.15
C LEU A 38 11.69 37.17 31.14
N GLN A 39 10.49 36.71 30.80
CA GLN A 39 9.75 35.77 31.63
C GLN A 39 10.15 34.35 31.25
N LEU A 40 10.77 33.64 32.19
CA LEU A 40 11.14 32.23 32.00
C LEU A 40 9.88 31.37 32.13
N LEU A 41 9.39 30.90 30.99
CA LEU A 41 8.23 30.03 30.91
C LEU A 41 8.64 28.63 31.41
N ARG A 42 8.06 28.19 32.54
CA ARG A 42 8.20 26.82 33.04
C ARG A 42 6.95 26.04 32.66
N GLY A 43 7.10 24.87 32.07
CA GLY A 43 5.99 24.06 31.57
C GLY A 43 6.44 23.16 30.42
N ASP A 44 5.54 22.26 30.02
CA ASP A 44 5.71 21.49 28.79
C ASP A 44 5.13 22.29 27.61
N TYR A 45 6.00 22.57 26.65
CA TYR A 45 5.69 23.34 25.43
C TYR A 45 5.82 22.48 24.17
N ALA A 46 6.00 21.16 24.33
CA ALA A 46 6.00 20.24 23.20
C ALA A 46 4.55 20.10 22.69
N ALA A 47 4.35 20.32 21.39
CA ALA A 47 3.08 20.03 20.77
C ALA A 47 2.84 18.51 20.70
N PRO A 48 1.58 18.05 20.79
CA PRO A 48 1.28 16.64 20.58
C PRO A 48 1.73 16.19 19.19
N VAL A 49 2.13 14.92 19.06
CA VAL A 49 2.61 14.35 17.80
C VAL A 49 1.60 13.34 17.28
N LEU A 50 1.21 13.46 16.01
CA LEU A 50 0.46 12.40 15.32
C LEU A 50 1.42 11.25 14.97
N GLU A 51 1.26 10.11 15.62
CA GLU A 51 2.14 8.94 15.47
C GLU A 51 1.73 8.04 14.32
N SER A 52 0.43 7.83 14.12
CA SER A 52 -0.08 6.99 13.03
C SER A 52 -1.55 7.28 12.72
N TYR A 53 -2.00 6.79 11.56
CA TYR A 53 -3.38 6.86 11.14
C TYR A 53 -3.75 5.65 10.29
N THR A 54 -5.03 5.25 10.29
CA THR A 54 -5.51 4.13 9.49
C THR A 54 -6.99 4.26 9.19
N ALA A 55 -7.40 4.08 7.94
CA ALA A 55 -8.81 3.92 7.58
C ALA A 55 -9.29 2.52 7.99
N LYS A 56 -10.30 2.45 8.87
CA LYS A 56 -10.82 1.19 9.45
C LYS A 56 -12.11 0.72 8.78
N SER A 57 -12.87 1.64 8.21
CA SER A 57 -14.12 1.36 7.51
C SER A 57 -14.40 2.42 6.46
N GLU A 58 -15.49 2.26 5.73
CA GLU A 58 -15.96 3.25 4.74
C GLU A 58 -16.26 4.62 5.36
N ARG A 59 -16.29 4.76 6.69
CA ARG A 59 -16.53 6.04 7.37
C ARG A 59 -15.47 6.41 8.39
N GLN A 60 -14.69 5.46 8.89
CA GLN A 60 -13.86 5.69 10.06
C GLN A 60 -12.37 5.72 9.72
N VAL A 61 -11.70 6.78 10.19
CA VAL A 61 -10.25 6.90 10.23
C VAL A 61 -9.83 7.02 11.69
N THR A 62 -8.93 6.14 12.12
CA THR A 62 -8.32 6.21 13.45
C THR A 62 -7.02 6.99 13.37
N LEU A 63 -6.76 7.86 14.34
CA LEU A 63 -5.54 8.63 14.53
C LEU A 63 -4.96 8.29 15.91
N SER A 64 -3.65 8.06 16.01
CA SER A 64 -2.96 7.87 17.28
C SER A 64 -2.01 9.02 17.55
N PHE A 65 -2.10 9.62 18.74
CA PHE A 65 -1.24 10.72 19.17
C PHE A 65 -0.35 10.30 20.34
N SER A 66 0.79 10.98 20.50
CA SER A 66 1.76 10.76 21.58
C SER A 66 1.16 10.92 22.99
N GLU A 67 0.11 11.73 23.08
CA GLU A 67 -0.57 12.11 24.32
C GLU A 67 -2.06 12.36 24.09
N ARG A 68 -2.78 12.64 25.17
CA ARG A 68 -4.21 12.92 25.13
C ARG A 68 -4.45 14.23 24.39
N VAL A 69 -5.35 14.21 23.41
CA VAL A 69 -5.69 15.40 22.61
C VAL A 69 -7.20 15.63 22.52
N THR A 70 -7.58 16.89 22.32
CA THR A 70 -8.90 17.27 21.84
C THR A 70 -8.79 17.75 20.40
N ILE A 71 -9.62 17.21 19.50
CA ILE A 71 -9.64 17.62 18.09
C ILE A 71 -10.68 18.70 17.87
N THR A 72 -10.30 19.72 17.10
CA THR A 72 -11.18 20.78 16.61
C THR A 72 -11.03 20.97 15.11
N GLY A 73 -12.10 21.43 14.44
CA GLY A 73 -12.06 21.75 13.00
C GLY A 73 -11.83 20.56 12.06
N ALA A 74 -12.15 19.34 12.51
CA ALA A 74 -11.93 18.13 11.71
C ALA A 74 -12.84 18.09 10.47
N VAL A 75 -12.25 17.90 9.29
CA VAL A 75 -12.97 17.78 8.02
C VAL A 75 -12.22 16.84 7.07
N ILE A 76 -12.97 16.02 6.35
CA ILE A 76 -12.42 15.19 5.27
C ILE A 76 -12.68 15.90 3.94
N THR A 77 -11.69 15.91 3.06
CA THR A 77 -11.85 16.43 1.71
C THR A 77 -11.42 15.37 0.72
N ARG A 78 -12.11 15.29 -0.43
CA ARG A 78 -11.66 14.45 -1.53
C ARG A 78 -10.42 15.11 -2.14
N ALA A 79 -9.30 14.41 -2.14
CA ALA A 79 -8.09 14.95 -2.76
C ALA A 79 -8.31 15.01 -4.27
N ALA A 80 -8.14 16.19 -4.88
CA ALA A 80 -8.01 16.28 -6.32
C ALA A 80 -6.77 15.48 -6.75
N SER A 81 -6.80 14.90 -7.95
CA SER A 81 -5.61 14.30 -8.56
C SER A 81 -4.59 15.41 -8.81
N PHE A 82 -3.76 15.75 -7.83
CA PHE A 82 -2.76 16.80 -7.98
C PHE A 82 -1.63 16.26 -8.85
N SER A 83 -1.65 16.58 -10.14
CA SER A 83 -0.50 16.43 -11.02
C SER A 83 0.65 17.27 -10.46
N ALA A 84 1.81 16.66 -10.25
CA ALA A 84 3.02 17.33 -9.80
C ALA A 84 3.41 18.44 -10.79
N GLY A 85 2.99 19.68 -10.53
CA GLY A 85 3.22 20.80 -11.44
C GLY A 85 2.66 22.15 -11.02
N GLU A 86 1.81 22.25 -10.00
CA GLU A 86 1.30 23.56 -9.56
C GLU A 86 2.27 24.26 -8.60
N ALA A 87 2.67 25.46 -8.99
CA ALA A 87 3.68 26.28 -8.33
C ALA A 87 3.30 26.68 -6.90
N LEU A 88 4.33 26.73 -6.03
CA LEU A 88 4.25 27.26 -4.68
C LEU A 88 3.74 28.72 -4.70
N PRO A 89 2.81 29.12 -3.81
CA PRO A 89 2.35 30.51 -3.75
C PRO A 89 3.37 31.41 -3.05
N GLU A 90 3.32 32.70 -3.42
CA GLU A 90 4.05 33.77 -2.76
C GLU A 90 3.76 33.88 -1.25
N GLN A 91 4.76 34.43 -0.54
CA GLN A 91 4.76 34.66 0.91
C GLN A 91 3.52 35.43 1.38
N GLY A 92 2.80 34.86 2.35
CA GLY A 92 1.71 35.54 3.07
C GLY A 92 0.29 35.08 2.72
N LYS A 93 0.10 34.14 1.79
CA LYS A 93 -1.19 33.46 1.56
C LYS A 93 -1.13 32.02 2.07
N ILE A 94 -2.15 31.61 2.82
CA ILE A 94 -2.41 30.20 3.17
C ILE A 94 -2.32 29.39 1.87
N SER A 95 -1.55 28.29 1.88
CA SER A 95 -1.40 27.43 0.70
C SER A 95 -2.79 27.06 0.15
N PRO A 96 -3.00 27.04 -1.18
CA PRO A 96 -4.23 26.54 -1.80
C PRO A 96 -4.69 25.20 -1.21
N ILE A 97 -3.72 24.37 -0.79
CA ILE A 97 -3.91 23.09 -0.10
C ILE A 97 -4.65 23.28 1.23
N LEU A 98 -4.25 24.24 2.06
CA LEU A 98 -4.86 24.52 3.35
C LEU A 98 -6.24 25.19 3.21
N LYS A 99 -6.47 25.93 2.12
CA LYS A 99 -7.75 26.58 1.82
C LYS A 99 -8.79 25.63 1.23
N ALA A 100 -8.36 24.66 0.42
CA ALA A 100 -9.20 23.54 0.02
C ALA A 100 -9.46 22.57 1.18
N ALA A 101 -8.43 22.30 1.99
CA ALA A 101 -8.54 21.44 3.18
C ALA A 101 -9.39 22.04 4.32
N SER A 102 -9.62 23.36 4.36
CA SER A 102 -10.51 24.00 5.33
C SER A 102 -12.00 23.80 5.04
N GLY A 103 -12.36 23.06 3.98
CA GLY A 103 -13.74 22.68 3.71
C GLY A 103 -14.64 23.78 3.12
N GLU A 104 -14.07 24.88 2.60
CA GLU A 104 -14.84 25.98 1.99
C GLU A 104 -15.71 25.52 0.80
N THR A 105 -15.36 24.41 0.14
CA THR A 105 -16.21 23.72 -0.86
C THR A 105 -15.97 22.22 -0.83
N GLY A 106 -17.00 21.40 -0.58
CA GLY A 106 -16.93 19.93 -0.71
C GLY A 106 -16.26 19.18 0.45
N GLY A 107 -16.17 19.82 1.63
CA GLY A 107 -15.75 19.15 2.86
C GLY A 107 -16.83 18.20 3.37
N ILE A 108 -16.42 16.98 3.70
CA ILE A 108 -17.23 15.95 4.35
C ILE A 108 -17.13 16.16 5.86
N PRO A 109 -18.26 16.48 6.54
CA PRO A 109 -18.28 16.64 7.99
C PRO A 109 -17.80 15.37 8.72
N VAL A 110 -17.08 15.57 9.83
CA VAL A 110 -16.53 14.52 10.67
C VAL A 110 -17.03 14.66 12.09
N SER A 111 -17.55 13.59 12.67
CA SER A 111 -17.72 13.47 14.12
C SER A 111 -16.48 12.83 14.74
N VAL A 112 -16.05 13.34 15.89
CA VAL A 112 -14.86 12.84 16.59
C VAL A 112 -15.27 12.15 17.88
N SER A 113 -14.72 10.96 18.10
CA SER A 113 -14.79 10.23 19.38
C SER A 113 -13.39 9.75 19.80
N TYR A 114 -13.27 9.32 21.05
CA TYR A 114 -11.98 9.04 21.69
C TYR A 114 -12.02 7.67 22.36
N ASP A 115 -10.88 7.02 22.48
CA ASP A 115 -10.70 5.91 23.42
C ASP A 115 -10.64 6.40 24.88
N ASP A 116 -10.61 5.46 25.83
CA ASP A 116 -10.59 5.77 27.27
C ASP A 116 -9.36 6.61 27.67
N GLU A 117 -8.23 6.41 26.98
CA GLU A 117 -6.97 7.12 27.23
C GLU A 117 -6.89 8.50 26.55
N GLY A 118 -7.78 8.77 25.58
CA GLY A 118 -7.83 10.01 24.79
C GLY A 118 -6.67 10.19 23.82
N LYS A 119 -5.87 9.14 23.59
CA LYS A 119 -4.72 9.13 22.66
C LYS A 119 -5.10 8.60 21.29
N SER A 120 -6.11 7.73 21.23
CA SER A 120 -6.69 7.25 19.98
C SER A 120 -7.96 8.03 19.69
N VAL A 121 -7.97 8.66 18.52
CA VAL A 121 -9.09 9.46 18.04
C VAL A 121 -9.73 8.73 16.86
N ILE A 122 -11.05 8.55 16.92
CA ILE A 122 -11.84 8.02 15.82
C ILE A 122 -12.56 9.19 15.15
N ALA A 123 -12.12 9.50 13.93
CA ALA A 123 -12.77 10.43 13.02
C ALA A 123 -13.77 9.66 12.14
N GLU A 124 -15.06 9.92 12.33
CA GLU A 124 -16.14 9.30 11.56
C GLU A 124 -16.75 10.29 10.57
N ALA A 125 -16.63 9.99 9.28
CA ALA A 125 -17.24 10.73 8.19
C ALA A 125 -18.77 10.61 8.24
N SER A 126 -19.45 11.73 7.97
CA SER A 126 -20.92 11.80 7.90
C SER A 126 -21.54 11.00 6.74
N GLU A 127 -20.73 10.63 5.74
CA GLU A 127 -21.13 9.79 4.62
C GLU A 127 -20.08 8.69 4.37
N ALA A 128 -20.48 7.64 3.63
CA ALA A 128 -19.55 6.59 3.22
C ALA A 128 -18.58 7.13 2.15
N LEU A 129 -17.29 6.95 2.40
CA LEU A 129 -16.19 7.29 1.51
C LEU A 129 -16.05 6.21 0.42
N GLU A 130 -15.72 6.64 -0.79
CA GLU A 130 -15.60 5.75 -1.94
C GLU A 130 -14.33 4.89 -1.84
N ALA A 131 -14.48 3.58 -2.03
CA ALA A 131 -13.39 2.62 -2.05
C ALA A 131 -12.32 3.01 -3.08
N GLY A 132 -11.08 3.13 -2.63
CA GLY A 132 -9.94 3.47 -3.48
C GLY A 132 -9.83 4.95 -3.86
N ALA A 133 -10.78 5.80 -3.49
CA ALA A 133 -10.66 7.24 -3.73
C ALA A 133 -9.67 7.87 -2.75
N HIS A 134 -8.93 8.89 -3.21
CA HIS A 134 -7.99 9.61 -2.36
C HIS A 134 -8.70 10.71 -1.57
N TYR A 135 -8.45 10.75 -0.28
CA TYR A 135 -8.98 11.73 0.66
C TYR A 135 -7.86 12.35 1.47
N ALA A 136 -8.16 13.45 2.14
CA ALA A 136 -7.32 14.03 3.17
C ALA A 136 -8.18 14.43 4.37
N LEU A 137 -7.72 14.06 5.58
CA LEU A 137 -8.29 14.50 6.84
C LEU A 137 -7.47 15.68 7.37
N TYR A 138 -8.14 16.79 7.63
CA TYR A 138 -7.55 17.99 8.20
C TYR A 138 -8.15 18.27 9.58
N GLY A 139 -7.35 18.82 10.50
CA GLY A 139 -7.83 19.27 11.82
C GLY A 139 -6.73 19.88 12.70
N GLU A 140 -7.11 20.34 13.88
CA GLU A 140 -6.20 20.79 14.94
C GLU A 140 -6.37 19.90 16.18
N ALA A 141 -5.27 19.31 16.65
CA ALA A 141 -5.18 18.59 17.91
C ALA A 141 -4.60 19.50 18.98
N ARG A 142 -5.21 19.55 20.17
CA ARG A 142 -4.71 20.33 21.32
C ARG A 142 -4.55 19.42 22.54
N ASP A 143 -3.41 19.51 23.19
CA ASP A 143 -3.14 18.80 24.45
C ASP A 143 -3.77 19.51 25.66
N GLU A 144 -3.59 18.95 26.85
CA GLU A 144 -4.08 19.54 28.12
C GLU A 144 -3.32 20.82 28.52
N ASN A 145 -2.09 21.00 28.03
CA ASN A 145 -1.23 22.16 28.30
C ASN A 145 -1.53 23.34 27.37
N GLY A 146 -2.38 23.15 26.37
CA GLY A 146 -2.76 24.14 25.38
C GLY A 146 -1.83 24.19 24.15
N ASN A 147 -0.88 23.27 24.02
CA ASN A 147 -0.07 23.15 22.81
C ASN A 147 -0.90 22.53 21.68
N SER A 148 -0.71 23.03 20.46
CA SER A 148 -1.54 22.66 19.31
C SER A 148 -0.72 22.09 18.15
N LEU A 149 -1.24 21.05 17.50
CA LEU A 149 -0.77 20.51 16.24
C LEU A 149 -1.87 20.64 15.18
N THR A 150 -1.63 21.42 14.13
CA THR A 150 -2.43 21.33 12.90
C THR A 150 -1.92 20.16 12.06
N PHE A 151 -2.80 19.25 11.68
CA PHE A 151 -2.45 18.07 10.89
C PHE A 151 -3.19 18.01 9.55
N TYR A 152 -2.55 17.35 8.59
CA TYR A 152 -3.11 17.01 7.29
C TYR A 152 -2.69 15.58 6.97
N VAL A 153 -3.66 14.68 6.80
CA VAL A 153 -3.41 13.26 6.69
C VAL A 153 -4.01 12.72 5.39
N PRO A 154 -3.21 12.43 4.35
CA PRO A 154 -3.72 11.81 3.14
C PRO A 154 -4.04 10.33 3.39
N PHE A 155 -5.17 9.85 2.90
CA PHE A 155 -5.54 8.44 3.01
C PHE A 155 -6.37 7.98 1.81
N VAL A 156 -6.50 6.66 1.66
CA VAL A 156 -7.33 6.05 0.63
C VAL A 156 -8.63 5.56 1.28
N GLY A 157 -9.76 5.83 0.63
CA GLY A 157 -11.07 5.38 1.07
C GLY A 157 -11.10 3.85 1.20
N PHE A 158 -11.52 3.39 2.38
CA PHE A 158 -11.51 1.97 2.72
C PHE A 158 -12.46 1.18 1.83
N ASN A 159 -12.03 0.00 1.41
CA ASN A 159 -12.87 -0.92 0.67
C ASN A 159 -13.41 -2.02 1.59
N GLY A 160 -14.67 -1.89 2.03
CA GLY A 160 -15.35 -2.93 2.80
C GLY A 160 -15.87 -4.10 1.95
N ARG A 161 -15.75 -4.01 0.62
CA ARG A 161 -16.26 -4.98 -0.35
C ARG A 161 -15.14 -5.61 -1.19
N ILE A 162 -13.98 -5.88 -0.58
CA ILE A 162 -12.91 -6.64 -1.24
C ILE A 162 -13.49 -8.01 -1.67
N PRO A 163 -13.47 -8.37 -2.96
CA PRO A 163 -13.96 -9.66 -3.41
C PRO A 163 -13.04 -10.78 -2.89
N LYS A 164 -13.59 -11.96 -2.60
CA LYS A 164 -12.78 -13.18 -2.55
C LYS A 164 -12.28 -13.44 -3.96
N ILE A 165 -10.98 -13.34 -4.16
CA ILE A 165 -10.34 -13.41 -5.47
C ILE A 165 -9.04 -14.21 -5.35
N VAL A 166 -8.72 -14.98 -6.39
CA VAL A 166 -7.57 -15.86 -6.39
C VAL A 166 -6.67 -15.61 -7.59
N ILE A 167 -5.38 -15.90 -7.44
CA ILE A 167 -4.47 -15.93 -8.57
C ILE A 167 -4.79 -17.18 -9.39
N SER A 168 -5.18 -16.97 -10.64
CA SER A 168 -5.58 -18.02 -11.58
C SER A 168 -4.56 -18.23 -12.70
N GLY A 169 -3.67 -17.25 -12.92
CA GLY A 169 -2.65 -17.35 -13.94
C GLY A 169 -1.49 -16.37 -13.75
N ILE A 170 -0.30 -16.76 -14.20
CA ILE A 170 0.92 -15.95 -14.07
C ILE A 170 1.73 -16.05 -15.37
N HIS A 171 2.07 -14.89 -15.93
CA HIS A 171 3.01 -14.76 -17.03
C HIS A 171 4.19 -13.87 -16.60
N PRO A 172 5.33 -14.46 -16.18
CA PRO A 172 6.50 -13.71 -15.71
C PRO A 172 7.52 -13.42 -16.83
N GLN A 173 7.21 -13.73 -18.09
CA GLN A 173 8.17 -13.67 -19.18
C GLN A 173 8.05 -12.37 -19.96
N PHE A 174 9.18 -11.84 -20.43
CA PHE A 174 9.24 -10.68 -21.28
C PHE A 174 9.79 -11.04 -22.68
N ALA A 175 9.19 -10.48 -23.72
CA ALA A 175 9.82 -10.41 -25.03
C ALA A 175 9.61 -9.03 -25.65
N SER A 176 10.72 -8.42 -26.08
CA SER A 176 10.69 -7.15 -26.81
C SER A 176 9.84 -7.23 -28.06
N ALA A 177 9.30 -6.08 -28.47
CA ALA A 177 8.62 -5.94 -29.75
C ALA A 177 9.54 -6.37 -30.91
N PRO A 178 9.01 -7.05 -31.94
CA PRO A 178 9.76 -7.39 -33.14
C PRO A 178 10.32 -6.15 -33.85
N SER A 179 11.50 -6.28 -34.45
CA SER A 179 12.07 -5.27 -35.34
C SER A 179 11.15 -5.09 -36.56
N GLY A 180 10.36 -4.01 -36.59
CA GLY A 180 9.36 -3.76 -37.63
C GLY A 180 7.98 -3.34 -37.12
N GLY A 181 7.78 -3.29 -35.80
CA GLY A 181 6.53 -2.86 -35.16
C GLY A 181 5.82 -3.99 -34.42
N GLY A 182 4.85 -3.61 -33.59
CA GLY A 182 4.12 -4.50 -32.68
C GLY A 182 4.43 -4.22 -31.21
N ASP A 183 3.70 -4.89 -30.32
CA ASP A 183 3.79 -4.66 -28.89
C ASP A 183 4.76 -5.63 -28.21
N ALA A 184 5.37 -5.18 -27.12
CA ALA A 184 6.17 -6.05 -26.28
C ALA A 184 5.26 -7.01 -25.50
N LYS A 185 5.70 -8.27 -25.37
CA LYS A 185 5.06 -9.25 -24.50
C LYS A 185 5.54 -8.97 -23.08
N CYS A 186 4.65 -8.42 -22.27
CA CYS A 186 4.94 -7.99 -20.92
C CYS A 186 4.31 -8.93 -19.88
N GLU A 187 4.85 -8.86 -18.67
CA GLU A 187 4.39 -9.64 -17.52
C GLU A 187 2.94 -9.28 -17.15
N PHE A 188 2.15 -10.30 -16.83
CA PHE A 188 0.80 -10.11 -16.31
C PHE A 188 0.42 -11.21 -15.32
N VAL A 189 -0.60 -10.93 -14.53
CA VAL A 189 -1.22 -11.86 -13.58
C VAL A 189 -2.71 -11.89 -13.83
N GLU A 190 -3.30 -13.08 -13.83
CA GLU A 190 -4.74 -13.25 -13.94
C GLU A 190 -5.34 -13.52 -12.58
N LEU A 191 -6.31 -12.70 -12.21
CA LEU A 191 -7.10 -12.85 -11.01
C LEU A 191 -8.50 -13.35 -11.38
N TYR A 192 -9.00 -14.34 -10.65
CA TYR A 192 -10.35 -14.88 -10.84
C TYR A 192 -11.22 -14.59 -9.63
N ALA A 193 -12.27 -13.79 -9.81
CA ALA A 193 -13.15 -13.38 -8.74
C ALA A 193 -14.09 -14.52 -8.35
N LEU A 194 -13.96 -15.02 -7.12
CA LEU A 194 -14.86 -16.02 -6.56
C LEU A 194 -16.18 -15.38 -6.08
N THR A 195 -16.11 -14.14 -5.61
CA THR A 195 -17.27 -13.32 -5.27
C THR A 195 -17.19 -11.96 -5.97
N GLY A 196 -18.33 -11.27 -6.09
CA GLY A 196 -18.33 -9.88 -6.55
C GLY A 196 -17.83 -8.92 -5.48
N GLY A 197 -17.38 -7.74 -5.90
CA GLY A 197 -16.84 -6.71 -5.00
C GLY A 197 -16.15 -5.58 -5.76
N ASN A 198 -15.39 -4.76 -5.05
CA ASN A 198 -14.54 -3.73 -5.63
C ASN A 198 -13.06 -4.12 -5.51
N ALA A 199 -12.27 -3.93 -6.56
CA ALA A 199 -10.86 -4.32 -6.58
C ALA A 199 -9.90 -3.36 -5.85
N ALA A 200 -10.36 -2.17 -5.45
CA ALA A 200 -9.54 -1.17 -4.78
C ALA A 200 -8.84 -1.78 -3.56
N GLY A 201 -7.51 -1.63 -3.47
CA GLY A 201 -6.72 -2.14 -2.35
C GLY A 201 -6.29 -3.60 -2.47
N LEU A 202 -6.71 -4.34 -3.50
CA LEU A 202 -6.02 -5.57 -3.86
C LEU A 202 -4.62 -5.22 -4.36
N SER A 203 -3.59 -5.84 -3.81
CA SER A 203 -2.19 -5.52 -4.12
C SER A 203 -1.42 -6.77 -4.51
N LEU A 204 -0.74 -6.72 -5.65
CA LEU A 204 0.17 -7.78 -6.11
C LEU A 204 1.59 -7.47 -5.68
N GLN A 205 2.20 -8.40 -4.96
CA GLN A 205 3.55 -8.27 -4.41
C GLN A 205 4.42 -9.46 -4.85
N SER A 206 5.52 -9.16 -5.53
CA SER A 206 6.57 -10.14 -5.86
C SER A 206 7.64 -10.13 -4.77
N ALA A 207 8.04 -11.31 -4.31
CA ALA A 207 9.19 -11.43 -3.40
C ALA A 207 10.52 -11.17 -4.13
N ALA A 208 10.58 -11.43 -5.44
CA ALA A 208 11.74 -11.12 -6.27
C ALA A 208 11.94 -9.60 -6.47
N ASP A 209 10.84 -8.83 -6.58
CA ASP A 209 10.89 -7.38 -6.82
C ASP A 209 10.76 -6.52 -5.54
N GLY A 210 10.31 -7.13 -4.44
CA GLY A 210 10.11 -6.50 -3.15
C GLY A 210 8.76 -5.78 -3.01
N SER A 211 8.29 -5.64 -1.77
CA SER A 211 6.98 -5.05 -1.45
C SER A 211 6.84 -3.57 -1.82
N GLU A 212 7.95 -2.82 -1.89
CA GLU A 212 7.95 -1.40 -2.28
C GLU A 212 7.55 -1.18 -3.75
N ARG A 213 7.62 -2.21 -4.58
CA ARG A 213 7.21 -2.18 -5.99
C ARG A 213 5.87 -2.86 -6.23
N ALA A 214 5.14 -3.17 -5.17
CA ALA A 214 3.80 -3.72 -5.23
C ALA A 214 2.87 -2.84 -6.07
N PHE A 215 1.99 -3.48 -6.84
CA PHE A 215 0.97 -2.77 -7.59
C PHE A 215 -0.39 -2.97 -6.92
N THR A 216 -0.96 -1.88 -6.43
CA THR A 216 -2.31 -1.85 -5.84
C THR A 216 -3.33 -1.47 -6.91
N LEU A 217 -4.33 -2.32 -7.09
CA LEU A 217 -5.37 -2.14 -8.09
C LEU A 217 -6.21 -0.90 -7.79
N PRO A 218 -6.62 -0.15 -8.83
CA PRO A 218 -7.55 0.95 -8.69
C PRO A 218 -8.96 0.45 -8.36
N SER A 219 -9.85 1.39 -8.03
CA SER A 219 -11.27 1.09 -7.88
C SER A 219 -11.87 0.60 -9.20
N ALA A 220 -12.43 -0.61 -9.17
CA ALA A 220 -13.15 -1.22 -10.27
C ALA A 220 -14.14 -2.24 -9.70
N GLU A 221 -15.40 -2.20 -10.14
CA GLU A 221 -16.39 -3.20 -9.74
C GLU A 221 -16.16 -4.49 -10.52
N VAL A 222 -16.01 -5.60 -9.80
CA VAL A 222 -15.73 -6.92 -10.35
C VAL A 222 -16.89 -7.85 -9.98
N LYS A 223 -17.39 -8.61 -10.95
CA LYS A 223 -18.47 -9.59 -10.74
C LYS A 223 -17.90 -10.95 -10.33
N ALA A 224 -18.71 -11.74 -9.62
CA ALA A 224 -18.36 -13.14 -9.38
C ALA A 224 -18.19 -13.89 -10.72
N GLY A 225 -17.10 -14.63 -10.85
CA GLY A 225 -16.71 -15.33 -12.08
C GLY A 225 -16.01 -14.46 -13.13
N GLU A 226 -15.81 -13.16 -12.87
CA GLU A 226 -15.04 -12.28 -13.74
C GLU A 226 -13.54 -12.54 -13.58
N THR A 227 -12.81 -12.43 -14.70
CA THR A 227 -11.35 -12.47 -14.72
C THR A 227 -10.82 -11.05 -14.88
N VAL A 228 -9.84 -10.68 -14.06
CA VAL A 228 -9.09 -9.44 -14.17
C VAL A 228 -7.66 -9.78 -14.59
N ILE A 229 -7.23 -9.23 -15.72
CA ILE A 229 -5.86 -9.32 -16.20
C ILE A 229 -5.11 -8.09 -15.71
N VAL A 230 -4.15 -8.30 -14.81
CA VAL A 230 -3.31 -7.24 -14.27
C VAL A 230 -1.99 -7.23 -15.01
N HIS A 231 -1.83 -6.29 -15.94
CA HIS A 231 -0.60 -6.05 -16.67
C HIS A 231 0.39 -5.32 -15.76
N LEU A 232 1.48 -5.97 -15.42
CA LEU A 232 2.44 -5.47 -14.42
C LEU A 232 3.47 -4.52 -15.03
N ARG A 233 3.44 -4.33 -16.35
CA ARG A 233 4.35 -3.46 -17.07
C ARG A 233 3.67 -2.83 -18.28
N THR A 234 3.68 -1.50 -18.35
CA THR A 234 3.15 -0.73 -19.47
C THR A 234 4.25 -0.46 -20.50
N LYS A 235 4.03 -0.92 -21.75
CA LYS A 235 4.90 -0.69 -22.90
C LYS A 235 4.06 -0.58 -24.18
N GLY A 236 4.10 0.59 -24.82
CA GLY A 236 3.38 0.85 -26.06
C GLY A 236 2.11 1.66 -25.86
N GLU A 237 1.31 1.76 -26.91
CA GLU A 237 0.02 2.45 -26.91
C GLU A 237 -1.11 1.49 -26.48
N GLY A 238 -2.30 2.00 -26.21
CA GLY A 238 -3.47 1.16 -25.91
C GLY A 238 -3.45 0.46 -24.54
N CYS A 239 -2.52 0.83 -23.66
CA CYS A 239 -2.42 0.34 -22.28
C CYS A 239 -3.32 1.18 -21.37
N VAL A 240 -4.63 0.89 -21.37
CA VAL A 240 -5.64 1.67 -20.64
C VAL A 240 -6.35 0.76 -19.65
N SER A 241 -6.40 1.18 -18.37
CA SER A 241 -7.10 0.44 -17.33
C SER A 241 -8.62 0.55 -17.48
N GLU A 242 -9.29 -0.59 -17.49
CA GLU A 242 -10.74 -0.73 -17.61
C GLU A 242 -11.38 -0.72 -16.22
N THR A 243 -11.57 0.47 -15.64
CA THR A 243 -12.20 0.63 -14.32
C THR A 243 -13.72 0.76 -14.39
N GLY A 244 -14.26 1.04 -15.59
CA GLY A 244 -15.69 1.20 -15.85
C GLY A 244 -16.38 -0.05 -16.39
N SER A 245 -17.52 0.14 -17.08
CA SER A 245 -18.29 -0.95 -17.69
C SER A 245 -17.81 -1.38 -19.08
N ASP A 246 -16.97 -0.57 -19.73
CA ASP A 246 -16.38 -0.90 -21.02
C ASP A 246 -15.10 -1.72 -20.83
N LEU A 247 -15.16 -2.99 -21.23
CA LEU A 247 -14.06 -3.97 -21.15
C LEU A 247 -13.29 -4.09 -22.47
N ALA A 248 -13.50 -3.17 -23.41
CA ALA A 248 -12.83 -3.18 -24.71
C ALA A 248 -12.03 -1.88 -24.95
N LEU A 249 -11.66 -1.18 -23.87
CA LEU A 249 -10.88 0.06 -23.96
C LEU A 249 -9.41 -0.23 -24.22
N SER A 250 -8.92 -1.34 -23.66
CA SER A 250 -7.53 -1.73 -23.78
C SER A 250 -7.27 -2.42 -25.12
N SER A 251 -6.16 -2.06 -25.78
CA SER A 251 -5.76 -2.64 -27.07
C SER A 251 -4.33 -3.15 -27.10
N GLY A 252 -3.62 -3.10 -25.96
CA GLY A 252 -2.27 -3.63 -25.82
C GLY A 252 -2.18 -5.16 -25.99
N TRP A 253 -0.98 -5.71 -25.91
CA TRP A 253 -0.79 -7.16 -25.99
C TRP A 253 -1.35 -7.87 -24.76
N TYR A 254 -1.83 -9.10 -24.94
CA TYR A 254 -2.50 -9.91 -23.90
C TYR A 254 -3.76 -9.31 -23.29
N THR A 255 -4.40 -8.38 -24.00
CA THR A 255 -5.73 -7.84 -23.65
C THR A 255 -6.86 -8.75 -24.12
N SER A 256 -8.05 -8.52 -23.56
CA SER A 256 -9.24 -9.29 -23.85
C SER A 256 -10.50 -8.42 -23.76
N PRO A 257 -11.33 -8.33 -24.80
CA PRO A 257 -12.54 -7.49 -24.80
C PRO A 257 -13.68 -8.00 -23.90
N VAL A 258 -13.45 -9.12 -23.20
CA VAL A 258 -14.43 -9.81 -22.34
C VAL A 258 -13.89 -10.07 -20.93
N MET A 259 -12.68 -9.59 -20.64
CA MET A 259 -12.08 -9.62 -19.32
C MET A 259 -11.62 -8.22 -18.97
N ARG A 260 -11.43 -7.93 -17.70
CA ARG A 260 -11.01 -6.60 -17.29
C ARG A 260 -9.51 -6.46 -17.37
N ASP A 261 -9.03 -5.58 -18.23
CA ASP A 261 -7.61 -5.26 -18.32
C ASP A 261 -7.25 -4.08 -17.41
N ILE A 262 -6.34 -4.30 -16.45
CA ILE A 262 -5.82 -3.28 -15.55
C ILE A 262 -4.31 -3.15 -15.75
N TRP A 263 -3.84 -1.92 -15.97
CA TRP A 263 -2.44 -1.64 -16.27
C TRP A 263 -1.74 -0.95 -15.12
N SER A 264 -0.62 -1.53 -14.70
CA SER A 264 0.34 -0.88 -13.81
C SER A 264 1.14 0.18 -14.56
N PRO A 265 1.44 1.34 -13.93
CA PRO A 265 2.30 2.36 -14.52
C PRO A 265 3.80 1.94 -14.58
N ASN A 266 4.14 0.74 -14.10
CA ASN A 266 5.52 0.24 -14.08
C ASN A 266 6.10 0.07 -15.49
N GLU A 267 7.38 0.41 -15.65
CA GLU A 267 8.10 0.28 -16.93
C GLU A 267 9.18 -0.82 -16.94
N LYS A 268 9.46 -1.42 -15.79
CA LYS A 268 10.47 -2.47 -15.59
C LYS A 268 9.80 -3.79 -15.21
N ALA A 269 10.56 -4.88 -15.26
CA ALA A 269 10.12 -6.17 -14.74
C ALA A 269 9.68 -6.04 -13.27
N CYS A 270 8.64 -6.77 -12.92
CA CYS A 270 7.99 -6.82 -11.62
C CYS A 270 7.86 -8.25 -11.08
N LEU A 271 8.07 -9.26 -11.91
CA LEU A 271 8.07 -10.67 -11.51
C LEU A 271 9.45 -11.29 -11.71
N GLY A 272 9.80 -12.26 -10.85
CA GLY A 272 10.95 -13.13 -11.10
C GLY A 272 10.69 -14.01 -12.33
N ASP A 273 11.61 -14.04 -13.29
CA ASP A 273 11.42 -14.76 -14.56
C ASP A 273 11.35 -16.29 -14.39
N LYS A 274 12.16 -16.83 -13.47
CA LYS A 274 12.34 -18.26 -13.23
C LYS A 274 11.67 -18.75 -11.96
N GLU A 275 11.77 -17.96 -10.90
CA GLU A 275 11.24 -18.28 -9.58
C GLU A 275 10.74 -17.03 -8.87
N ASP A 276 9.69 -17.18 -8.08
CA ASP A 276 9.14 -16.10 -7.25
C ASP A 276 8.15 -16.66 -6.22
N VAL A 277 7.81 -15.81 -5.26
CA VAL A 277 6.60 -15.92 -4.44
C VAL A 277 5.75 -14.69 -4.74
N LEU A 278 4.68 -14.91 -5.50
CA LEU A 278 3.70 -13.87 -5.81
C LEU A 278 2.58 -13.91 -4.77
N MET A 279 2.33 -12.80 -4.09
CA MET A 279 1.29 -12.65 -3.08
C MET A 279 0.22 -11.67 -3.56
N LEU A 280 -1.04 -12.03 -3.34
CA LEU A 280 -2.18 -11.14 -3.43
C LEU A 280 -2.55 -10.71 -2.01
N VAL A 281 -2.52 -9.40 -1.75
CA VAL A 281 -2.63 -8.82 -0.41
C VAL A 281 -3.78 -7.83 -0.36
N ASN A 282 -4.52 -7.79 0.74
CA ASN A 282 -5.41 -6.67 1.06
C ASN A 282 -4.56 -5.53 1.65
N SER A 283 -4.37 -4.44 0.91
CA SER A 283 -3.53 -3.32 1.34
C SER A 283 -4.10 -2.57 2.55
N PHE A 284 -5.39 -2.71 2.86
CA PHE A 284 -6.00 -2.04 4.02
C PHE A 284 -5.75 -2.79 5.33
N THR A 285 -5.54 -4.11 5.28
CA THR A 285 -5.33 -4.95 6.48
C THR A 285 -3.93 -5.57 6.55
N GLY A 286 -3.22 -5.65 5.42
CA GLY A 286 -1.96 -6.36 5.28
C GLY A 286 -2.11 -7.88 5.13
N ASP A 287 -3.35 -8.39 5.07
CA ASP A 287 -3.59 -9.83 4.97
C ASP A 287 -3.25 -10.36 3.58
N VAL A 288 -2.55 -11.50 3.56
CA VAL A 288 -2.33 -12.26 2.32
C VAL A 288 -3.62 -13.04 2.03
N LEU A 289 -4.21 -12.80 0.87
CA LEU A 289 -5.45 -13.40 0.39
C LEU A 289 -5.19 -14.64 -0.46
N ASP A 290 -4.13 -14.62 -1.26
CA ASP A 290 -3.66 -15.76 -2.04
C ASP A 290 -2.15 -15.66 -2.28
N ALA A 291 -1.49 -16.78 -2.52
CA ALA A 291 -0.06 -16.80 -2.81
C ALA A 291 0.33 -17.96 -3.72
N VAL A 292 1.28 -17.71 -4.64
CA VAL A 292 1.78 -18.70 -5.58
C VAL A 292 3.29 -18.76 -5.55
N LEU A 293 3.81 -19.96 -5.34
CA LEU A 293 5.22 -20.28 -5.49
C LEU A 293 5.43 -20.85 -6.89
N TYR A 294 6.44 -20.34 -7.62
CA TYR A 294 6.92 -21.01 -8.82
C TYR A 294 8.43 -21.06 -8.87
N ALA A 295 8.97 -22.12 -9.50
CA ALA A 295 10.41 -22.34 -9.63
C ALA A 295 10.73 -23.26 -10.83
N PRO A 296 11.98 -23.28 -11.30
CA PRO A 296 12.41 -24.27 -12.29
C PRO A 296 12.27 -25.71 -11.79
N ALA A 297 11.96 -26.63 -12.71
CA ALA A 297 11.91 -28.05 -12.38
C ALA A 297 13.27 -28.54 -11.86
N GLY A 298 13.25 -29.27 -10.74
CA GLY A 298 14.44 -29.84 -10.11
C GLY A 298 15.21 -28.89 -9.19
N SER A 299 14.74 -27.64 -9.00
CA SER A 299 15.31 -26.73 -8.02
C SER A 299 15.21 -27.30 -6.60
N THR A 300 16.32 -27.23 -5.86
CA THR A 300 16.43 -27.72 -4.48
C THR A 300 16.57 -26.59 -3.46
N ALA A 301 16.85 -25.37 -3.90
CA ALA A 301 16.94 -24.17 -3.08
C ALA A 301 16.50 -22.92 -3.87
N TRP A 302 15.91 -21.94 -3.17
CA TRP A 302 15.61 -20.62 -3.72
C TRP A 302 16.92 -19.84 -3.97
N SER A 303 17.00 -19.06 -5.06
CA SER A 303 18.21 -18.26 -5.31
C SER A 303 18.34 -17.01 -4.43
N ASN A 304 17.24 -16.55 -3.82
CA ASN A 304 17.17 -15.30 -3.09
C ASN A 304 16.53 -15.49 -1.71
N GLU A 305 17.13 -14.91 -0.67
CA GLU A 305 16.62 -14.95 0.70
C GLU A 305 15.26 -14.27 0.86
N ASN A 306 14.92 -13.26 0.06
CA ASN A 306 13.59 -12.64 0.06
C ASN A 306 12.53 -13.65 -0.39
N ILE A 307 12.79 -14.39 -1.47
CA ILE A 307 11.90 -15.41 -2.02
C ILE A 307 11.74 -16.56 -1.01
N LYS A 308 12.84 -17.02 -0.41
CA LYS A 308 12.83 -18.03 0.64
C LYS A 308 12.03 -17.60 1.86
N GLY A 309 12.24 -16.39 2.36
CA GLY A 309 11.50 -15.84 3.51
C GLY A 309 10.00 -15.72 3.21
N ALA A 310 9.63 -15.29 2.00
CA ALA A 310 8.25 -15.25 1.56
C ALA A 310 7.64 -16.65 1.46
N ALA A 311 8.35 -17.62 0.88
CA ALA A 311 7.92 -19.01 0.76
C ALA A 311 7.63 -19.64 2.15
N GLN A 312 8.51 -19.37 3.12
CA GLN A 312 8.33 -19.76 4.51
C GLN A 312 7.08 -19.14 5.13
N ALA A 313 6.90 -17.83 4.95
CA ALA A 313 5.76 -17.10 5.51
C ALA A 313 4.42 -17.59 4.95
N VAL A 314 4.31 -17.83 3.63
CA VAL A 314 3.05 -18.27 3.03
C VAL A 314 2.77 -19.75 3.30
N SER A 315 3.80 -20.59 3.40
CA SER A 315 3.65 -22.00 3.78
C SER A 315 3.22 -22.15 5.24
N ALA A 316 3.76 -21.33 6.14
CA ALA A 316 3.36 -21.28 7.55
C ALA A 316 1.89 -20.86 7.73
N LYS A 317 1.36 -20.03 6.80
CA LYS A 317 -0.06 -19.65 6.73
C LYS A 317 -0.95 -20.71 6.07
N GLY A 318 -0.37 -21.81 5.57
CA GLY A 318 -1.10 -22.91 4.96
C GLY A 318 -1.52 -22.68 3.51
N PHE A 319 -0.90 -21.75 2.79
CA PHE A 319 -1.15 -21.60 1.34
C PHE A 319 -0.49 -22.73 0.54
N TRP A 320 0.66 -23.22 0.99
CA TRP A 320 1.44 -24.25 0.28
C TRP A 320 1.84 -25.38 1.20
N LYS A 321 1.98 -26.58 0.63
CA LYS A 321 2.39 -27.80 1.33
C LYS A 321 3.72 -27.64 2.08
N SER A 322 4.69 -27.00 1.42
CA SER A 322 6.01 -26.72 1.96
C SER A 322 6.57 -25.45 1.33
N ASP A 323 7.62 -24.93 1.94
CA ASP A 323 8.40 -23.79 1.49
C ASP A 323 9.51 -24.18 0.50
N LEU A 324 9.53 -25.43 0.01
CA LEU A 324 10.58 -25.93 -0.87
C LEU A 324 10.28 -25.62 -2.35
N PRO A 325 11.29 -25.23 -3.17
CA PRO A 325 11.09 -25.02 -4.61
C PRO A 325 10.59 -26.28 -5.33
N SER A 326 10.88 -27.48 -4.83
CA SER A 326 10.42 -28.75 -5.41
C SER A 326 8.91 -28.98 -5.31
N ASP A 327 8.23 -28.24 -4.44
CA ASP A 327 6.78 -28.26 -4.28
C ASP A 327 6.10 -27.05 -4.95
N ALA A 328 6.87 -26.11 -5.51
CA ALA A 328 6.38 -24.96 -6.25
C ALA A 328 5.82 -25.35 -7.64
N ALA A 329 5.00 -24.47 -8.22
CA ALA A 329 4.57 -24.61 -9.61
C ALA A 329 5.80 -24.60 -10.55
N SER A 330 5.89 -25.59 -11.43
CA SER A 330 7.04 -25.73 -12.32
C SER A 330 7.02 -24.71 -13.45
N THR A 331 8.09 -23.92 -13.60
CA THR A 331 8.30 -23.05 -14.77
C THR A 331 8.92 -23.76 -15.96
N ALA A 332 9.03 -25.10 -15.93
CA ALA A 332 9.44 -25.88 -17.09
C ALA A 332 8.57 -25.56 -18.31
N ASP A 333 9.19 -25.38 -19.47
CA ASP A 333 8.53 -25.06 -20.74
C ASP A 333 7.82 -23.69 -20.81
N LEU A 334 7.96 -22.84 -19.79
CA LEU A 334 7.47 -21.46 -19.82
C LEU A 334 8.24 -20.66 -20.87
N THR A 335 7.52 -19.85 -21.65
CA THR A 335 8.10 -18.99 -22.69
C THR A 335 7.32 -17.69 -22.73
N ALA A 336 7.79 -16.71 -23.51
CA ALA A 336 7.06 -15.46 -23.73
C ALA A 336 5.64 -15.64 -24.31
N SER A 337 5.23 -16.82 -24.78
CA SER A 337 3.86 -17.08 -25.28
C SER A 337 3.10 -18.12 -24.45
N LYS A 338 3.57 -18.39 -23.23
CA LYS A 338 2.99 -19.35 -22.30
C LYS A 338 2.89 -18.75 -20.90
N MET A 339 1.99 -19.28 -20.10
CA MET A 339 1.73 -18.85 -18.73
C MET A 339 1.54 -20.06 -17.82
N LEU A 340 1.72 -19.88 -16.52
CA LEU A 340 1.23 -20.82 -15.52
C LEU A 340 -0.27 -20.58 -15.36
N LYS A 341 -1.09 -21.63 -15.44
CA LYS A 341 -2.53 -21.58 -15.25
C LYS A 341 -2.94 -22.51 -14.12
N ARG A 342 -3.83 -22.02 -13.26
CA ARG A 342 -4.39 -22.75 -12.13
C ARG A 342 -5.65 -23.52 -12.54
N SER A 343 -5.77 -24.75 -12.08
CA SER A 343 -6.99 -25.57 -12.20
C SER A 343 -7.93 -25.40 -11.00
N GLY A 344 -9.21 -25.71 -11.20
CA GLY A 344 -10.20 -25.80 -10.11
C GLY A 344 -10.77 -24.46 -9.62
N CYS A 345 -10.53 -23.36 -10.34
CA CYS A 345 -11.04 -22.04 -9.98
C CYS A 345 -12.59 -22.00 -9.97
N ILE A 346 -13.25 -22.73 -10.88
CA ILE A 346 -14.72 -22.84 -10.85
C ILE A 346 -15.21 -23.59 -9.61
N ALA A 347 -14.50 -24.63 -9.17
CA ALA A 347 -14.86 -25.37 -7.96
C ALA A 347 -14.77 -24.47 -6.72
N LEU A 348 -13.69 -23.69 -6.60
CA LEU A 348 -13.51 -22.71 -5.53
C LEU A 348 -14.62 -21.65 -5.53
N ARG A 349 -15.03 -21.17 -6.71
CA ARG A 349 -16.16 -20.23 -6.82
C ARG A 349 -17.45 -20.85 -6.30
N ARG A 350 -17.74 -22.09 -6.67
CA ARG A 350 -18.94 -22.81 -6.19
C ARG A 350 -18.91 -23.02 -4.67
N GLU A 351 -17.73 -23.22 -4.09
CA GLU A 351 -17.56 -23.30 -2.63
C GLU A 351 -17.76 -21.93 -1.96
N ALA A 352 -17.26 -20.85 -2.56
CA ALA A 352 -17.48 -19.49 -2.09
C ALA A 352 -18.96 -19.12 -2.13
N GLU A 353 -19.67 -19.46 -3.22
CA GLU A 353 -21.11 -19.25 -3.38
C GLU A 353 -21.94 -19.99 -2.32
N LYS A 354 -21.47 -21.17 -1.88
CA LYS A 354 -22.11 -21.97 -0.82
C LYS A 354 -21.70 -21.55 0.59
N GLY A 355 -20.75 -20.62 0.74
CA GLY A 355 -20.18 -20.25 2.03
C GLY A 355 -19.35 -21.34 2.69
N THR A 356 -18.88 -22.33 1.93
CA THR A 356 -18.07 -23.46 2.43
C THR A 356 -16.59 -23.28 2.19
N LEU A 357 -16.18 -22.27 1.40
CA LEU A 357 -14.78 -21.95 1.18
C LEU A 357 -14.19 -21.34 2.46
N GLY A 358 -13.12 -21.96 2.96
CA GLY A 358 -12.34 -21.43 4.08
C GLY A 358 -11.67 -20.08 3.78
N ASP A 359 -10.95 -19.56 4.76
CA ASP A 359 -10.25 -18.27 4.62
C ASP A 359 -8.98 -18.40 3.78
N THR A 360 -8.29 -19.53 3.89
CA THR A 360 -7.09 -19.85 3.12
C THR A 360 -7.42 -20.87 2.04
N VAL A 361 -6.96 -20.63 0.81
CA VAL A 361 -7.01 -21.62 -0.26
C VAL A 361 -5.65 -22.30 -0.37
N PHE A 362 -5.61 -23.60 -0.11
CA PHE A 362 -4.41 -24.42 -0.20
C PHE A 362 -4.09 -24.78 -1.65
N HIS A 363 -2.80 -24.77 -2.00
CA HIS A 363 -2.29 -25.14 -3.32
C HIS A 363 -1.20 -26.20 -3.22
N THR A 364 -1.12 -26.98 -4.29
CA THR A 364 0.04 -27.80 -4.62
C THR A 364 0.46 -27.54 -6.06
N LYS A 365 1.67 -27.95 -6.43
CA LYS A 365 2.15 -27.83 -7.82
C LYS A 365 1.24 -28.49 -8.85
N GLU A 366 0.50 -29.54 -8.47
CA GLU A 366 -0.45 -30.24 -9.34
C GLU A 366 -1.66 -29.37 -9.73
N ASN A 367 -1.94 -28.30 -8.99
CA ASN A 367 -2.94 -27.31 -9.39
C ASN A 367 -2.48 -26.42 -10.54
N TRP A 368 -1.20 -26.46 -10.93
CA TRP A 368 -0.61 -25.54 -11.88
C TRP A 368 -0.04 -26.27 -13.09
N ARG A 369 -0.30 -25.72 -14.27
CA ARG A 369 0.24 -26.23 -15.54
C ARG A 369 0.64 -25.09 -16.45
N VAL A 370 1.58 -25.36 -17.34
CA VAL A 370 1.97 -24.39 -18.36
C VAL A 370 1.02 -24.50 -19.55
N GLU A 371 0.41 -23.37 -19.91
CA GLU A 371 -0.51 -23.26 -21.04
C GLU A 371 -0.04 -22.21 -22.05
N LYS A 372 -0.45 -22.39 -23.31
CA LYS A 372 -0.26 -21.38 -24.34
C LYS A 372 -1.22 -20.22 -24.09
N ILE A 373 -0.72 -18.99 -24.18
CA ILE A 373 -1.56 -17.79 -24.10
C ILE A 373 -2.27 -17.63 -25.45
N VAL A 374 -3.59 -17.59 -25.42
CA VAL A 374 -4.42 -17.36 -26.61
C VAL A 374 -4.88 -15.90 -26.60
N LYS A 375 -4.57 -15.17 -27.67
CA LYS A 375 -4.95 -13.76 -27.81
C LYS A 375 -6.48 -13.62 -27.83
N GLY A 376 -7.03 -12.73 -27.00
CA GLY A 376 -8.47 -12.46 -26.91
C GLY A 376 -9.31 -13.55 -26.22
N ALA A 377 -8.67 -14.60 -25.71
CA ALA A 377 -9.29 -15.64 -24.90
C ALA A 377 -8.24 -16.16 -23.94
N VAL A 378 -8.03 -15.48 -22.82
CA VAL A 378 -7.43 -16.17 -21.69
C VAL A 378 -8.34 -17.36 -21.39
N ASN A 379 -7.76 -18.57 -21.39
CA ASN A 379 -8.52 -19.81 -21.31
C ASN A 379 -9.53 -19.72 -20.17
N PRO A 380 -10.83 -20.00 -20.42
CA PRO A 380 -11.84 -19.94 -19.37
C PRO A 380 -11.33 -20.73 -18.17
N ALA A 381 -11.48 -20.17 -16.98
CA ALA A 381 -11.21 -20.90 -15.75
C ALA A 381 -11.92 -22.26 -15.85
N GLU A 382 -11.17 -23.37 -15.78
CA GLU A 382 -11.77 -24.71 -15.73
C GLU A 382 -12.44 -24.99 -14.39
#